data_AF-A0A353ND58-F1
#
_entry.id   AF-A0A353ND58-F1
#
_cell.length_a   1.000
_cell.length_b   1.000
_cell.length_c   1.000
_cell.angle_alpha   90.00
_cell.angle_beta   90.00
_cell.angle_gamma   90.00
#
_symmetry.space_group_name_H-M   'P 1'
#
loop_
_entity.id
_entity.type
_entity.pdbx_description
1 polymer ?
#
loop_
_entity_poly.entity_id
_entity_poly.type
_entity_poly.pdbx_seq_one_letter_code
_entity_poly.pdbx_strand_id
1 'polypeptide(L)'
;SAGEDNDQNAAPVVTMPDTAVSYAPGDPPAILAPDATVGDDDNDDFKQGTLTVSISQGGTDDDQLLIVEGGDVSLLNNNIKVEQKLVGSFAGGSDGGALVISWSPQATPA
;
A
#
# COMPACT_ATOMS: atom_id res chain seq x y z
N SER A 1 -14.07 -7.04 -40.12
CA SER A 1 -14.51 -6.11 -39.07
C SER A 1 -13.38 -6.04 -38.07
N ALA A 2 -12.52 -5.03 -38.19
CA ALA A 2 -11.47 -4.77 -37.23
C ALA A 2 -12.08 -3.86 -36.17
N GLY A 3 -12.50 -4.45 -35.05
CA GLY A 3 -12.59 -3.73 -33.80
C GLY A 3 -11.28 -4.04 -33.09
N GLU A 4 -10.32 -3.14 -33.17
CA GLU A 4 -9.28 -3.09 -32.16
C GLU A 4 -10.00 -2.76 -30.87
N ASP A 5 -10.22 -3.79 -30.06
CA ASP A 5 -10.64 -3.65 -28.68
C ASP A 5 -9.48 -2.95 -27.96
N ASN A 6 -9.54 -1.62 -27.88
CA ASN A 6 -8.61 -0.84 -27.08
C ASN A 6 -9.00 -1.00 -25.61
N ASP A 7 -8.91 -2.23 -25.12
CA ASP A 7 -8.84 -2.56 -23.69
C ASP A 7 -7.52 -2.00 -23.17
N GLN A 8 -7.42 -0.68 -23.11
CA GLN A 8 -6.26 0.02 -22.60
C GLN A 8 -6.31 -0.08 -21.08
N ASN A 9 -6.09 -1.28 -20.53
CA ASN A 9 -5.93 -1.46 -19.10
C ASN A 9 -4.71 -0.66 -18.63
N ALA A 10 -4.95 0.47 -17.99
CA ALA A 10 -3.98 1.27 -17.29
C ALA A 10 -3.44 0.50 -16.08
N ALA A 11 -2.20 0.80 -15.70
CA ALA A 11 -1.65 0.28 -14.46
C ALA A 11 -2.15 1.14 -13.29
N PRO A 12 -2.38 0.56 -12.10
CA PRO A 12 -2.62 1.33 -10.89
C PRO A 12 -1.54 2.38 -10.65
N VAL A 13 -1.94 3.60 -10.35
CA VAL A 13 -1.06 4.72 -10.03
C VAL A 13 -1.12 5.00 -8.54
N VAL A 14 0.05 4.99 -7.89
CA VAL A 14 0.20 5.44 -6.50
C VAL A 14 0.60 6.91 -6.51
N THR A 15 -0.18 7.75 -5.84
CA THR A 15 0.19 9.14 -5.54
C THR A 15 0.70 9.21 -4.12
N MET A 16 1.95 9.62 -3.94
CA MET A 16 2.58 9.83 -2.64
C MET A 16 2.66 11.33 -2.33
N PRO A 17 2.62 11.73 -1.05
CA PRO A 17 2.95 13.09 -0.67
C PRO A 17 4.41 13.42 -1.01
N ASP A 18 4.63 14.64 -1.51
CA ASP A 18 5.94 15.20 -1.87
C ASP A 18 6.79 15.58 -0.64
N THR A 19 6.14 15.71 0.52
CA THR A 19 6.76 16.26 1.73
C THR A 19 7.83 15.32 2.29
N ALA A 20 9.05 15.85 2.45
CA ALA A 20 10.12 15.14 3.14
C ALA A 20 9.78 14.93 4.63
N VAL A 21 9.90 13.68 5.08
CA VAL A 21 9.76 13.31 6.50
C VAL A 21 11.16 13.17 7.11
N SER A 22 11.39 13.82 8.24
CA SER A 22 12.62 13.65 9.02
C SER A 22 12.42 12.58 10.08
N TYR A 23 13.40 11.69 10.22
CA TYR A 23 13.41 10.64 11.24
C TYR A 23 14.83 10.51 11.80
N ALA A 24 14.97 10.50 13.12
CA ALA A 24 16.21 10.20 13.80
C ALA A 24 16.14 8.82 14.49
N PRO A 25 17.27 8.08 14.59
CA PRO A 25 17.30 6.82 15.31
C PRO A 25 16.77 6.95 16.74
N GLY A 26 15.75 6.17 17.08
CA GLY A 26 15.09 6.15 18.39
C GLY A 26 13.83 7.02 18.49
N ASP A 27 13.48 7.77 17.44
CA ASP A 27 12.20 8.47 17.36
C ASP A 27 11.02 7.48 17.32
N PRO A 28 9.81 7.89 17.76
CA PRO A 28 8.61 7.12 17.47
C PRO A 28 8.37 7.03 15.95
N PRO A 29 7.57 6.06 15.47
CA PRO A 29 7.25 5.93 14.05
C PRO A 29 6.74 7.23 13.44
N ALA A 30 7.34 7.64 12.32
CA ALA A 30 6.89 8.80 11.55
C ALA A 30 5.92 8.37 10.45
N ILE A 31 4.84 9.13 10.24
CA ILE A 31 3.89 8.86 9.16
C ILE A 31 4.50 9.32 7.84
N LEU A 32 4.78 8.37 6.95
CA LEU A 32 5.40 8.64 5.64
C LEU A 32 4.39 9.17 4.61
N ALA A 33 3.18 8.64 4.62
CA ALA A 33 2.25 8.81 3.52
C ALA A 33 0.82 9.03 4.03
N PRO A 34 0.55 10.14 4.77
CA PRO A 34 -0.76 10.36 5.40
C PRO A 34 -1.90 10.51 4.37
N ASP A 35 -1.58 11.03 3.18
CA ASP A 35 -2.53 11.34 2.12
C ASP A 35 -2.26 10.53 0.84
N ALA A 36 -1.56 9.40 0.94
CA ALA A 36 -1.30 8.57 -0.22
C ALA A 36 -2.60 7.98 -0.78
N THR A 37 -2.74 8.02 -2.10
CA THR A 37 -3.87 7.43 -2.80
C THR A 37 -3.38 6.43 -3.84
N VAL A 38 -4.24 5.46 -4.14
CA VAL A 38 -4.06 4.56 -5.28
C VAL A 38 -5.30 4.68 -6.15
N GLY A 39 -5.10 4.84 -7.45
CA GLY A 39 -6.17 4.89 -8.44
C GLY A 39 -5.85 3.96 -9.61
N ASP A 40 -6.88 3.51 -10.30
CA ASP A 40 -6.79 2.75 -11.55
C ASP A 40 -7.88 3.32 -12.48
N ASP A 41 -7.48 3.83 -13.64
CA ASP A 41 -8.36 4.64 -14.50
C ASP A 41 -9.43 3.79 -15.23
N ASP A 42 -9.26 2.47 -15.29
CA ASP A 42 -10.14 1.58 -16.05
C ASP A 42 -10.94 0.61 -15.17
N ASN A 43 -10.43 0.27 -13.98
CA ASN A 43 -11.16 -0.54 -13.02
C ASN A 43 -10.72 -0.26 -11.56
N ASP A 44 -11.63 0.29 -10.75
CA ASP A 44 -11.37 0.61 -9.35
C ASP A 44 -11.12 -0.63 -8.44
N ASP A 45 -11.20 -1.85 -8.98
CA ASP A 45 -11.05 -3.10 -8.22
C ASP A 45 -9.58 -3.58 -8.20
N PHE A 46 -8.88 -3.38 -7.08
CA PHE A 46 -7.49 -3.83 -6.88
C PHE A 46 -7.35 -5.35 -6.65
N LYS A 47 -8.31 -6.15 -7.13
CA LYS A 47 -8.39 -7.59 -6.86
C LYS A 47 -7.10 -8.31 -7.27
N GLN A 48 -6.48 -8.99 -6.32
CA GLN A 48 -5.22 -9.74 -6.51
C GLN A 48 -3.99 -8.87 -6.82
N GLY A 49 -4.12 -7.54 -6.76
CA GLY A 49 -3.00 -6.62 -6.89
C GLY A 49 -2.08 -6.66 -5.68
N THR A 50 -0.86 -6.15 -5.86
CA THR A 50 0.10 -5.96 -4.78
C THR A 50 0.57 -4.51 -4.72
N LEU A 51 0.75 -4.01 -3.51
CA LEU A 51 1.44 -2.75 -3.23
C LEU A 51 2.73 -3.08 -2.48
N THR A 52 3.87 -2.74 -3.06
CA THR A 52 5.19 -2.91 -2.43
C THR A 52 5.72 -1.55 -2.02
N VAL A 53 6.03 -1.38 -0.74
CA VAL A 53 6.63 -0.19 -0.16
C VAL A 53 8.06 -0.52 0.27
N SER A 54 9.04 0.25 -0.21
CA SER A 54 10.45 0.06 0.14
C SER A 54 11.19 1.39 0.25
N ILE A 55 12.27 1.41 1.04
CA ILE A 55 13.22 2.51 1.08
C ILE A 55 14.19 2.32 -0.08
N SER A 56 14.07 3.15 -1.12
CA SER A 56 14.83 2.98 -2.36
C SER A 56 16.27 3.50 -2.30
N GLN A 57 16.56 4.43 -1.37
CA GLN A 57 17.88 5.01 -1.15
C GLN A 57 18.08 5.32 0.33
N GLY A 58 19.30 5.05 0.83
CA GLY A 58 19.68 5.38 2.21
C GLY A 58 19.11 4.46 3.29
N GLY A 59 18.40 3.39 2.91
CA GLY A 59 17.91 2.39 3.85
C GLY A 59 19.01 1.48 4.39
N THR A 60 18.80 0.94 5.59
CA THR A 60 19.67 -0.03 6.27
C THR A 60 18.85 -1.23 6.76
N ASP A 61 19.55 -2.29 7.18
CA ASP A 61 18.92 -3.48 7.78
C ASP A 61 18.28 -3.18 9.15
N ASP A 62 18.45 -1.97 9.70
CA ASP A 62 17.80 -1.56 10.96
C ASP A 62 16.45 -0.86 10.70
N ASP A 63 16.14 -0.49 9.44
CA ASP A 63 14.92 0.23 9.11
C ASP A 63 13.69 -0.66 9.13
N GLN A 64 12.56 -0.05 9.52
CA GLN A 64 11.27 -0.72 9.66
C GLN A 64 10.18 0.10 8.96
N LEU A 65 9.33 -0.58 8.19
CA LEU A 65 8.12 -0.07 7.55
C LEU A 65 6.90 -0.80 8.13
N LEU A 66 5.92 -0.04 8.59
CA LEU A 66 4.73 -0.57 9.25
C LEU A 66 3.45 0.07 8.71
N ILE A 67 2.35 -0.68 8.80
CA ILE A 67 1.00 -0.16 8.56
C ILE A 67 0.47 0.36 9.89
N VAL A 68 -0.01 1.61 9.91
CA VAL A 68 -0.61 2.22 11.09
C VAL A 68 -2.13 2.05 11.04
N GLU A 69 -2.72 1.52 12.10
CA GLU A 69 -4.18 1.47 12.27
C GLU A 69 -4.75 2.88 12.45
N GLY A 70 -5.98 3.11 11.95
CA GLY A 70 -6.63 4.41 12.06
C GLY A 70 -7.92 4.49 11.24
N GLY A 71 -8.85 5.35 11.67
CA GLY A 71 -10.19 5.41 11.07
C GLY A 71 -10.86 4.04 11.09
N ASP A 72 -11.25 3.54 9.93
CA ASP A 72 -11.87 2.22 9.77
C ASP A 72 -10.86 1.09 9.48
N VAL A 73 -9.55 1.42 9.43
CA VAL A 73 -8.47 0.47 9.18
C VAL A 73 -8.05 -0.22 10.47
N SER A 74 -8.07 -1.56 10.48
CA SER A 74 -7.56 -2.40 11.57
C SER A 74 -6.72 -3.56 11.06
N LEU A 75 -5.78 -4.04 11.90
CA LEU A 75 -4.85 -5.13 11.61
C LEU A 75 -5.08 -6.31 12.55
N LEU A 76 -5.10 -7.53 12.01
CA LEU A 76 -5.17 -8.75 12.82
C LEU A 76 -4.51 -9.94 12.12
N ASN A 77 -3.50 -10.55 12.75
CA ASN A 77 -2.79 -11.72 12.22
C ASN A 77 -2.34 -11.50 10.76
N ASN A 78 -1.68 -10.37 10.50
CA ASN A 78 -1.22 -9.96 9.16
C ASN A 78 -2.33 -9.70 8.14
N ASN A 79 -3.58 -9.56 8.58
CA ASN A 79 -4.68 -9.15 7.73
C ASN A 79 -5.00 -7.68 7.93
N ILE A 80 -5.39 -7.02 6.85
CA ILE A 80 -5.89 -5.64 6.82
C ILE A 80 -7.40 -5.71 6.68
N LYS A 81 -8.10 -5.00 7.56
CA LYS A 81 -9.55 -4.84 7.50
C LYS A 81 -9.91 -3.38 7.38
N VAL A 82 -10.92 -3.09 6.57
CA VAL A 82 -11.60 -1.79 6.51
C VAL A 82 -13.05 -2.05 6.86
N GLU A 83 -13.60 -1.33 7.84
CA GLU A 83 -14.98 -1.54 8.33
C GLU A 83 -15.26 -3.02 8.70
N GLN A 84 -14.26 -3.71 9.27
CA GLN A 84 -14.28 -5.14 9.60
C GLN A 84 -14.26 -6.12 8.41
N LYS A 85 -14.30 -5.64 7.16
CA LYS A 85 -14.17 -6.48 5.95
C LYS A 85 -12.71 -6.73 5.63
N LEU A 86 -12.35 -7.97 5.32
CA LEU A 86 -10.99 -8.34 4.90
C LEU A 86 -10.69 -7.74 3.51
N VAL A 87 -9.78 -6.76 3.46
CA VAL A 87 -9.37 -6.12 2.20
C VAL A 87 -8.01 -6.62 1.72
N GLY A 88 -7.17 -7.18 2.59
CA GLY A 88 -5.87 -7.71 2.17
C GLY A 88 -5.07 -8.32 3.31
N SER A 89 -3.83 -8.67 2.99
CA SER A 89 -2.82 -9.11 3.95
C SER A 89 -1.50 -8.37 3.71
N PHE A 90 -0.61 -8.41 4.71
CA PHE A 90 0.72 -7.81 4.59
C PHE A 90 1.83 -8.73 5.10
N ALA A 91 3.03 -8.56 4.54
CA ALA A 91 4.24 -9.28 4.92
C ALA A 91 5.47 -8.39 4.75
N GLY A 92 6.57 -8.75 5.43
CA GLY A 92 7.81 -7.98 5.39
C GLY A 92 7.70 -6.65 6.14
N GLY A 93 8.43 -5.64 5.67
CA GLY A 93 8.56 -4.35 6.32
C GLY A 93 9.59 -4.33 7.46
N SER A 94 10.18 -5.47 7.80
CA SER A 94 11.19 -5.56 8.84
C SER A 94 12.60 -5.71 8.28
N ASP A 95 13.57 -5.20 9.03
CA ASP A 95 15.01 -5.38 8.82
C ASP A 95 15.47 -4.94 7.42
N GLY A 96 15.03 -3.73 7.00
CA GLY A 96 15.27 -3.20 5.66
C GLY A 96 14.46 -3.86 4.54
N GLY A 97 13.70 -4.92 4.85
CA GLY A 97 12.84 -5.62 3.92
C GLY A 97 11.63 -4.78 3.49
N ALA A 98 11.23 -4.94 2.22
CA ALA A 98 10.04 -4.27 1.70
C ALA A 98 8.78 -4.71 2.45
N LEU A 99 7.88 -3.77 2.69
CA LEU A 99 6.51 -4.05 3.14
C LEU A 99 5.66 -4.36 1.91
N VAL A 100 5.13 -5.57 1.85
CA VAL A 100 4.30 -6.04 0.73
C VAL A 100 2.87 -6.23 1.21
N ILE A 101 1.94 -5.51 0.59
CA ILE A 101 0.50 -5.64 0.78
C ILE A 101 -0.08 -6.40 -0.40
N SER A 102 -0.87 -7.44 -0.12
CA SER A 102 -1.59 -8.24 -1.10
C SER A 102 -3.09 -8.05 -0.92
N TRP A 103 -3.77 -7.55 -1.95
CA TRP A 103 -5.19 -7.25 -1.88
C TRP A 103 -6.04 -8.51 -2.06
N SER A 104 -7.11 -8.60 -1.26
CA SER A 104 -8.04 -9.73 -1.34
C SER A 104 -8.87 -9.64 -2.64
N PRO A 105 -9.39 -10.77 -3.16
CA PRO A 105 -10.34 -10.75 -4.27
C PRO A 105 -11.66 -10.02 -3.94
N GLN A 106 -11.86 -9.58 -2.71
CA GLN A 106 -13.04 -8.85 -2.24
C GLN A 106 -12.73 -7.38 -1.94
N ALA A 107 -11.52 -6.92 -2.24
CA ALA A 107 -11.07 -5.53 -2.11
C ALA A 107 -11.74 -4.65 -3.17
N THR A 108 -13.00 -4.32 -2.93
CA THR A 108 -13.79 -3.42 -3.75
C THR A 108 -13.71 -2.00 -3.20
N PRO A 109 -13.86 -0.98 -4.04
CA PRO A 109 -14.12 0.38 -3.58
C PRO A 109 -15.30 0.45 -2.61
N ALA A 110 -15.27 1.44 -1.73
CA ALA A 110 -16.39 1.79 -0.84
C ALA A 110 -17.49 2.53 -1.61
#